data_AF-A0A4Q3TB94-F1
#
_entry.id   AF-A0A4Q3TB94-F1
#
_cell.length_a   1.000
_cell.length_b   1.000
_cell.length_c   1.000
_cell.angle_alpha   90.00
_cell.angle_beta   90.00
_cell.angle_gamma   90.00
#
_symmetry.space_group_name_H-M   'P 1'
#
loop_
_entity.id
_entity.type
_entity.pdbx_description
1 polymer ?
#
loop_
_entity_poly.entity_id
_entity_poly.type
_entity_poly.pdbx_seq_one_letter_code
_entity_poly.pdbx_strand_id
1 'polypeptide(L)' 'EALPFFIGAVIIAHQLGAPQARLDILAVLFVTLRVIYIAMYVAGLATVRSAIWTLALLVNIGILFSGYR' A
#
# COMPACT_ATOMS: atom_id res chain seq x y z
N GLU A 1 -2.35 3.51 -12.40
CA GLU A 1 -1.20 3.99 -11.58
C GLU A 1 -1.57 3.92 -10.11
N ALA A 2 -0.72 3.36 -9.23
CA ALA A 2 -1.08 3.14 -7.81
C ALA A 2 -0.52 4.22 -6.86
N LEU A 3 0.43 5.02 -7.33
CA LEU A 3 1.11 6.04 -6.52
C LEU A 3 0.20 7.20 -6.08
N PRO A 4 -0.68 7.77 -6.94
CA PRO A 4 -1.55 8.87 -6.52
C PRO A 4 -2.44 8.49 -5.34
N PHE A 5 -3.00 7.28 -5.36
CA PHE A 5 -3.83 6.79 -4.26
C PHE A 5 -3.04 6.58 -2.97
N PHE A 6 -1.83 6.02 -3.06
CA PHE A 6 -0.94 5.86 -1.91
C PHE A 6 -0.59 7.19 -1.24
N ILE A 7 -0.21 8.19 -2.04
CA ILE A 7 0.10 9.53 -1.53
C ILE A 7 -1.12 10.13 -0.84
N GLY A 8 -2.30 10.06 -1.46
CA GLY A 8 -3.54 10.56 -0.88
C GLY A 8 -3.90 9.87 0.44
N ALA A 9 -3.83 8.54 0.48
CA ALA A 9 -4.12 7.76 1.68
C ALA A 9 -3.17 8.10 2.84
N VAL A 10 -1.87 8.19 2.58
CA VAL A 10 -0.87 8.55 3.59
C VAL A 10 -1.13 9.95 4.14
N ILE A 11 -1.35 10.94 3.27
CA ILE A 11 -1.62 12.33 3.69
C ILE A 11 -2.88 12.39 4.54
N ILE A 12 -3.98 11.78 4.11
CA ILE A 12 -5.25 11.76 4.85
C ILE A 12 -5.07 11.11 6.22
N ALA A 13 -4.43 9.93 6.28
CA ALA A 13 -4.18 9.24 7.53
C ALA A 13 -3.32 10.07 8.50
N HIS A 14 -2.32 10.80 7.98
CA HIS A 14 -1.51 11.73 8.75
C HIS A 14 -2.35 12.89 9.31
N GLN A 15 -3.19 13.52 8.47
CA GLN A 15 -4.04 14.64 8.87
C GLN A 15 -5.09 14.23 9.93
N LEU A 16 -5.55 12.99 9.90
CA LEU A 16 -6.46 12.42 10.90
C LEU A 16 -5.77 12.00 12.22
N GLY A 17 -4.45 12.18 12.34
CA GLY A 17 -3.71 11.81 13.55
C GLY A 17 -3.68 10.29 13.76
N ALA A 18 -3.53 9.51 12.68
CA ALA A 18 -3.26 8.08 12.78
C ALA A 18 -1.96 7.85 13.60
N PRO A 19 -1.88 6.78 14.41
CA PRO A 19 -0.65 6.46 15.12
C PRO A 19 0.53 6.30 14.14
N GLN A 20 1.58 7.13 14.31
CA GLN A 20 2.70 7.22 13.38
C GLN A 20 3.32 5.86 13.05
N ALA A 21 3.62 5.05 14.08
CA ALA A 21 4.20 3.73 13.90
C ALA A 21 3.32 2.79 13.04
N ARG A 22 1.99 2.88 13.17
CA ARG A 22 1.06 2.08 12.35
C ARG A 22 1.10 2.52 10.89
N LEU A 23 1.08 3.84 10.66
CA LEU A 23 1.17 4.42 9.33
C LEU A 23 2.49 4.03 8.64
N ASP A 24 3.61 4.11 9.36
CA ASP A 24 4.94 3.77 8.84
C ASP A 24 5.04 2.28 8.47
N ILE A 25 4.55 1.38 9.31
CA ILE A 25 4.53 -0.07 9.02
C ILE A 25 3.71 -0.37 7.77
N LEU A 26 2.51 0.22 7.65
CA LEU A 26 1.66 0.03 6.47
C LEU A 26 2.29 0.63 5.21
N ALA A 27 2.97 1.77 5.32
CA ALA A 27 3.67 2.40 4.20
C ALA A 27 4.85 1.53 3.70
N VAL A 28 5.67 1.01 4.63
CA VAL A 28 6.77 0.08 4.29
C VAL A 28 6.22 -1.20 3.67
N LEU A 29 5.12 -1.75 4.20
CA LEU A 29 4.46 -2.93 3.65
C LEU A 29 3.97 -2.69 2.22
N PHE A 30 3.33 -1.54 1.95
CA PHE A 30 2.90 -1.17 0.61
C PHE A 30 4.09 -1.12 -0.37
N VAL A 31 5.16 -0.39 -0.01
CA VAL A 31 6.36 -0.27 -0.84
C VAL A 31 6.99 -1.64 -1.11
N THR A 32 7.07 -2.50 -0.09
CA THR A 32 7.59 -3.87 -0.24
C THR A 32 6.76 -4.67 -1.23
N LEU A 33 5.42 -4.62 -1.14
CA LEU A 33 4.52 -5.25 -2.11
C LEU A 33 4.71 -4.70 -3.53
N ARG A 34 5.04 -3.40 -3.69
CA ARG A 34 5.36 -2.82 -5.01
C ARG A 34 6.65 -3.39 -5.59
N VAL A 35 7.69 -3.55 -4.77
CA VAL A 35 8.95 -4.18 -5.20
C VAL A 35 8.71 -5.63 -5.62
N ILE A 36 7.95 -6.39 -4.83
CA ILE A 36 7.58 -7.77 -5.18
C ILE A 36 6.77 -7.81 -6.48
N TYR A 37 5.80 -6.90 -6.66
CA TYR A 37 5.01 -6.81 -7.88
C TYR A 37 5.90 -6.63 -9.13
N ILE A 38 6.91 -5.77 -9.04
CA ILE A 38 7.86 -5.54 -10.13
C ILE A 38 8.67 -6.81 -10.40
N ALA A 39 9.15 -7.50 -9.37
CA ALA A 39 9.87 -8.77 -9.53
C ALA A 39 8.98 -9.84 -10.21
N MET A 40 7.71 -9.96 -9.82
CA MET A 40 6.75 -10.89 -10.44
C MET A 40 6.43 -10.52 -11.89
N TYR A 41 6.40 -9.23 -12.20
CA TYR A 41 6.24 -8.74 -13.57
C TYR A 41 7.42 -9.19 -14.45
N VAL A 42 8.65 -8.99 -13.97
CA VAL A 42 9.87 -9.42 -14.68
C VAL A 42 9.94 -10.94 -14.83
N ALA A 43 9.50 -11.69 -13.82
CA ALA A 43 9.46 -13.15 -13.85
C ALA A 43 8.33 -13.75 -14.72
N GLY A 44 7.44 -12.94 -15.29
CA GLY A 44 6.33 -13.44 -16.13
C GLY A 44 5.21 -14.16 -15.35
N LEU A 45 5.18 -14.07 -14.03
CA LEU A 45 4.21 -14.76 -13.16
C LEU A 45 2.91 -13.97 -13.03
N ALA A 46 2.04 -14.06 -14.04
CA ALA A 46 0.85 -13.22 -14.16
C ALA A 46 -0.18 -13.39 -13.01
N THR A 47 -0.42 -14.62 -12.54
CA THR A 47 -1.36 -14.89 -11.44
C THR A 47 -0.87 -14.32 -10.11
N VAL A 48 0.40 -14.55 -9.78
CA VAL A 48 1.03 -14.01 -8.57
C VAL A 48 1.06 -12.48 -8.59
N ARG A 49 1.39 -11.89 -9.75
CA ARG A 49 1.36 -10.44 -9.94
C ARG A 49 0.00 -9.83 -9.61
N SER A 50 -1.10 -10.44 -10.06
CA SER A 50 -2.45 -9.97 -9.74
C SER A 50 -2.76 -10.10 -8.25
N ALA A 51 -2.36 -11.19 -7.60
CA ALA A 51 -2.52 -11.35 -6.16
C ALA A 51 -1.77 -10.27 -5.35
N ILE A 52 -0.51 -10.01 -5.70
CA ILE A 52 0.31 -8.96 -5.06
C ILE A 52 -0.29 -7.57 -5.28
N TRP A 53 -0.85 -7.32 -6.47
CA TRP A 53 -1.56 -6.06 -6.73
C TRP A 53 -2.76 -5.87 -5.81
N THR A 54 -3.61 -6.90 -5.67
CA THR A 54 -4.78 -6.86 -4.78
C THR A 54 -4.37 -6.66 -3.33
N LEU A 55 -3.33 -7.35 -2.86
CA LEU A 55 -2.79 -7.15 -1.51
C LEU A 55 -2.30 -5.72 -1.30
N ALA A 56 -1.56 -5.15 -2.25
CA ALA A 56 -1.10 -3.77 -2.17
C ALA A 56 -2.26 -2.77 -2.14
N LEU A 57 -3.35 -3.04 -2.88
CA LEU A 57 -4.56 -2.23 -2.84
C LEU A 57 -5.22 -2.28 -1.46
N LEU A 58 -5.36 -3.47 -0.87
CA LEU A 58 -5.95 -3.63 0.47
C LEU A 58 -5.14 -2.92 1.55
N VAL A 59 -3.80 -2.99 1.50
CA VAL A 59 -2.92 -2.24 2.41
C VAL A 59 -3.14 -0.74 2.26
N ASN A 60 -3.26 -0.23 1.04
CA ASN A 60 -3.48 1.20 0.77
C ASN A 60 -4.84 1.68 1.30
N ILE A 61 -5.90 0.86 1.14
CA ILE A 61 -7.20 1.09 1.79
C ILE A 61 -7.06 1.10 3.31
N GLY A 62 -6.29 0.17 3.88
CA GLY A 62 -6.00 0.14 5.31
C GLY A 62 -5.28 1.41 5.81
N ILE A 63 -4.35 1.97 5.03
CA ILE A 63 -3.71 3.27 5.33
C ILE A 63 -4.77 4.36 5.41
N LEU A 64 -5.62 4.48 4.38
CA LEU A 64 -6.65 5.53 4.30
C LEU A 64 -7.54 5.57 5.55
N PHE A 65 -7.94 4.40 6.06
CA PHE A 65 -8.82 4.29 7.23
C PHE A 65 -8.06 4.23 8.57
N SER A 66 -6.73 4.21 8.58
CA SER A 66 -5.94 4.08 9.81
C SER A 66 -6.13 5.24 10.79
N GLY A 67 -6.56 6.41 10.31
CA GLY A 67 -6.82 7.60 11.13
C GLY A 67 -8.29 7.80 11.50
N TYR A 68 -9.20 7.00 10.96
CA TYR A 68 -10.63 7.12 11.24
C TYR A 68 -10.93 6.53 12.62
N ARG A 69 -11.46 7.34 13.53
CA ARG A 69 -11.80 7.00 14.93
C ARG A 69 -13.18 7.57 15.25
#